data_AF-A0A1Y6CWZ5-F1
#
_entry.id   AF-A0A1Y6CWZ5-F1
#
_cell.length_a   1.000
_cell.length_b   1.000
_cell.length_c   1.000
_cell.angle_alpha   90.00
_cell.angle_beta   90.00
_cell.angle_gamma   90.00
#
_symmetry.space_group_name_H-M   'P 1'
#
loop_
_entity.id
_entity.type
_entity.pdbx_description
1 polymer ?
#
loop_
_entity_poly.entity_id
_entity_poly.type
_entity_poly.pdbx_seq_one_letter_code
_entity_poly.pdbx_strand_id
1 'polypeptide(L)'
;MTQAELIQDIADATGMTKTDVKKVFDSYKEIGYAHMKKLKTDADFALPGFGNILYVMYRERFSECLALILFFGSLWLPMGQIDFLVEHWMKLGFYLIPFLFLIAWKDSSHKPRFRSLYFWTGMLLISYIFHQIEEHWIDIYGNRYAFSASMNELLKGITDSSDNLLSHEGIFVINTTLVWLVGGGALVAMHYSVFPALCMAAIVLINAIAHIGLAVASWEYNPGTLTSIMLFLPVSLLFYKNYFLQKGEKLFLLYLSLGWSILCHVVMVVGTIAVHHWGVISESLYFLALFLLSIVPLLASSPAVKS
;
A
#
# COMPACT_ATOMS: atom_id res chain seq x y z
N MET A 1 10.03 26.96 -22.25
CA MET A 1 9.30 28.09 -22.82
C MET A 1 8.33 28.60 -21.80
N THR A 2 8.51 29.84 -21.34
CA THR A 2 7.59 30.52 -20.43
C THR A 2 6.37 31.04 -21.18
N GLN A 3 5.29 31.40 -20.47
CA GLN A 3 4.11 31.99 -21.10
C GLN A 3 4.45 33.32 -21.81
N ALA A 4 5.38 34.10 -21.25
CA ALA A 4 5.81 35.37 -21.84
C ALA A 4 6.61 35.17 -23.14
N GLU A 5 7.51 34.18 -23.17
CA GLU A 5 8.24 33.77 -24.38
C GLU A 5 7.27 33.31 -25.47
N LEU A 6 6.32 32.43 -25.13
CA LEU A 6 5.32 31.93 -26.10
C LEU A 6 4.47 33.06 -26.70
N ILE A 7 4.04 34.03 -25.88
CA ILE A 7 3.25 35.18 -26.35
C ILE A 7 4.10 36.07 -27.28
N GLN A 8 5.37 36.29 -26.95
CA GLN A 8 6.29 37.05 -27.79
C GLN A 8 6.49 36.36 -29.14
N ASP A 9 6.81 35.07 -29.14
CA ASP A 9 7.08 34.31 -30.36
C ASP A 9 5.88 34.31 -31.32
N ILE A 10 4.66 34.18 -30.78
CA ILE A 10 3.43 34.22 -31.58
C ILE A 10 3.15 35.64 -32.08
N ALA A 11 3.37 36.67 -31.26
CA ALA A 11 3.22 38.07 -31.69
C ALA A 11 4.16 38.39 -32.87
N ASP A 12 5.41 37.97 -32.79
CA ASP A 12 6.40 38.16 -33.85
C ASP A 12 6.05 37.37 -35.12
N ALA A 13 5.58 36.13 -34.98
CA ALA A 13 5.21 35.28 -36.11
C ALA A 13 3.92 35.73 -36.84
N THR A 14 2.99 36.37 -36.13
CA THR A 14 1.66 36.74 -36.67
C THR A 14 1.51 38.23 -36.97
N GLY A 15 2.44 39.07 -36.49
CA GLY A 15 2.32 40.53 -36.54
C GLY A 15 1.28 41.10 -35.57
N MET A 16 0.70 40.28 -34.69
CA MET A 16 -0.25 40.73 -33.67
C MET A 16 0.48 41.42 -32.51
N THR A 17 -0.20 42.33 -31.81
CA THR A 17 0.35 42.84 -30.55
C THR A 17 0.34 41.74 -29.49
N LYS A 18 1.30 41.78 -28.55
CA LYS A 18 1.32 40.86 -27.39
C LYS A 18 0.00 40.87 -26.62
N THR A 19 -0.65 42.03 -26.54
CA THR A 19 -1.95 42.22 -25.88
C THR A 19 -3.05 41.41 -26.58
N ASP A 20 -3.07 41.42 -27.91
CA ASP A 20 -4.07 40.69 -28.68
C ASP A 20 -3.83 39.19 -28.63
N VAL A 21 -2.57 38.74 -28.74
CA VAL A 21 -2.21 37.33 -28.55
C VAL A 21 -2.65 36.85 -27.17
N LYS A 22 -2.37 37.62 -26.11
CA LYS A 22 -2.79 37.28 -24.75
C LYS A 22 -4.32 37.16 -24.63
N LYS A 23 -5.08 38.09 -25.22
CA LYS A 23 -6.55 38.04 -25.21
C LYS A 23 -7.09 36.77 -25.88
N VAL A 24 -6.46 36.32 -26.97
CA VAL A 24 -6.82 35.08 -27.65
C VAL A 24 -6.57 33.88 -26.73
N PHE A 25 -5.39 33.78 -26.10
CA PHE A 25 -5.09 32.71 -25.14
C PHE A 25 -6.04 32.69 -23.94
N ASP A 26 -6.31 33.85 -23.35
CA ASP A 26 -7.25 33.96 -22.24
C ASP A 26 -8.66 33.53 -22.67
N SER A 27 -9.08 33.87 -23.89
CA SER A 27 -10.37 33.45 -24.45
C SER A 27 -10.45 31.94 -24.66
N TYR A 28 -9.40 31.32 -25.22
CA TYR A 28 -9.33 29.85 -25.35
C TYR A 28 -9.32 29.16 -23.99
N LYS A 29 -8.61 29.72 -23.00
CA LYS A 29 -8.60 29.20 -21.62
C LYS A 29 -9.99 29.27 -21.00
N GLU A 30 -10.69 30.39 -21.12
CA GLU A 30 -12.06 30.55 -20.60
C GLU A 30 -13.04 29.62 -21.32
N ILE A 31 -12.99 29.51 -22.65
CA ILE A 31 -13.83 28.59 -23.42
C ILE A 31 -13.55 27.15 -23.01
N GLY A 32 -12.28 26.75 -22.93
CA GLY A 32 -11.88 25.41 -22.49
C GLY A 32 -12.36 25.14 -21.06
N TYR A 33 -12.14 26.06 -20.13
CA TYR A 33 -12.59 25.90 -18.75
C TYR A 33 -14.12 25.85 -18.61
N ALA A 34 -14.84 26.71 -19.33
CA ALA A 34 -16.29 26.71 -19.36
C ALA A 34 -16.86 25.43 -19.99
N HIS A 35 -16.24 24.94 -21.07
CA HIS A 35 -16.61 23.67 -21.71
C HIS A 35 -16.45 22.51 -20.73
N MET A 36 -15.28 22.41 -20.09
CA MET A 36 -14.97 21.36 -19.11
C MET A 36 -15.88 21.44 -17.87
N LYS A 37 -16.12 22.64 -17.35
CA LYS A 37 -16.98 22.87 -16.17
C LYS A 37 -18.45 22.62 -16.45
N LYS A 38 -18.95 23.01 -17.63
CA LYS A 38 -20.37 22.90 -17.99
C LYS A 38 -20.75 21.47 -18.36
N LEU A 39 -19.87 20.76 -19.05
CA LEU A 39 -20.19 19.42 -19.52
C LEU A 39 -20.09 18.39 -18.40
N LYS A 40 -19.15 18.51 -17.43
CA LYS A 40 -18.94 17.51 -16.36
C LYS A 40 -18.91 16.05 -16.85
N THR A 41 -18.75 15.84 -18.14
CA THR A 41 -18.77 14.54 -18.80
C THR A 41 -17.38 14.28 -19.33
N ASP A 42 -17.08 13.01 -19.56
CA ASP A 42 -15.82 12.49 -20.07
C ASP A 42 -15.53 12.91 -21.53
N ALA A 43 -16.13 14.01 -22.00
CA ALA A 43 -15.96 14.51 -23.35
C ALA A 43 -14.61 15.23 -23.48
N ASP A 44 -13.70 14.63 -24.22
CA ASP A 44 -12.41 15.20 -24.59
C ASP A 44 -12.58 16.58 -25.25
N PHE A 45 -11.86 17.59 -24.75
CA PHE A 45 -11.70 18.84 -25.47
C PHE A 45 -10.54 18.68 -26.46
N ALA A 46 -10.87 18.26 -27.68
CA ALA A 46 -9.92 18.06 -28.75
C ALA A 46 -9.43 19.40 -29.33
N LEU A 47 -8.12 19.62 -29.34
CA LEU A 47 -7.44 20.70 -30.06
C LEU A 47 -6.76 20.09 -31.30
N PRO A 48 -7.34 20.25 -32.50
CA PRO A 48 -6.78 19.69 -33.73
C PRO A 48 -5.31 20.09 -33.91
N GLY A 49 -4.44 19.10 -34.13
CA GLY A 49 -3.00 19.30 -34.29
C GLY A 49 -2.19 19.49 -33.00
N PHE A 50 -2.85 19.61 -31.83
CA PHE A 50 -2.19 19.76 -30.52
C PHE A 50 -2.44 18.58 -29.57
N GLY A 51 -3.63 17.98 -29.63
CA GLY A 51 -4.03 16.84 -28.80
C GLY A 51 -5.34 17.05 -28.04
N ASN A 52 -5.67 16.14 -27.14
CA ASN A 52 -6.91 16.19 -26.35
C ASN A 52 -6.62 16.66 -24.92
N ILE A 53 -7.45 17.56 -24.40
CA ILE A 53 -7.48 17.88 -22.97
C ILE A 53 -8.57 16.99 -22.35
N LEU A 54 -8.14 16.06 -21.49
CA LEU A 54 -9.01 15.10 -20.83
C LEU A 54 -9.54 15.67 -19.51
N TYR A 55 -10.86 15.59 -19.29
CA TYR A 55 -11.44 15.80 -17.96
C TYR A 55 -11.43 14.47 -17.23
N VAL A 56 -10.45 14.26 -16.36
CA VAL A 56 -10.43 13.06 -15.51
C VAL A 56 -11.21 13.37 -14.25
N MET A 57 -12.47 12.93 -14.19
CA MET A 57 -13.17 12.83 -12.91
C MET A 57 -12.48 11.78 -12.07
N TYR A 58 -11.73 12.21 -11.06
CA TYR A 58 -11.44 11.34 -9.93
C TYR A 58 -12.75 11.13 -9.19
N ARG A 59 -13.49 10.08 -9.57
CA ARG A 59 -14.57 9.59 -8.71
C ARG A 59 -13.88 9.22 -7.41
N GLU A 60 -14.18 9.95 -6.35
CA GLU A 60 -13.68 9.64 -5.02
C GLU A 60 -14.10 8.20 -4.70
N ARG A 61 -13.17 7.26 -4.83
CA ARG A 61 -13.33 5.87 -4.36
C ARG A 61 -13.23 5.80 -2.84
N PHE A 62 -13.51 6.91 -2.16
CA PHE A 62 -13.64 6.99 -0.72
C PHE A 62 -14.65 5.97 -0.21
N SER A 63 -15.75 5.75 -0.94
CA SER A 63 -16.72 4.69 -0.61
C SER A 63 -16.13 3.28 -0.67
N GLU A 64 -15.22 3.02 -1.60
CA GLU A 64 -14.55 1.70 -1.71
C GLU A 64 -13.57 1.50 -0.54
N CYS A 65 -12.76 2.51 -0.20
CA CYS A 65 -11.88 2.44 0.97
C CYS A 65 -12.67 2.36 2.27
N LEU A 66 -13.75 3.13 2.42
CA LEU A 66 -14.62 3.05 3.58
C LEU A 66 -15.27 1.66 3.69
N ALA A 67 -15.76 1.09 2.59
CA ALA A 67 -16.30 -0.26 2.59
C ALA A 67 -15.24 -1.29 3.01
N LEU A 68 -13.99 -1.13 2.56
CA LEU A 68 -12.89 -2.00 2.96
C LEU A 68 -12.57 -1.86 4.47
N ILE A 69 -12.48 -0.63 4.97
CA ILE A 69 -12.23 -0.34 6.39
C ILE A 69 -13.34 -0.94 7.26
N LEU A 70 -14.60 -0.77 6.88
CA LEU A 70 -15.75 -1.33 7.58
C LEU A 70 -15.76 -2.87 7.51
N PHE A 71 -15.40 -3.45 6.36
CA PHE A 71 -15.28 -4.90 6.20
C PHE A 71 -14.25 -5.47 7.18
N PHE A 72 -13.02 -4.92 7.19
CA PHE A 72 -11.97 -5.39 8.10
C PHE A 72 -12.31 -5.15 9.57
N GLY A 73 -12.91 -4.01 9.91
CA GLY A 73 -13.41 -3.76 11.26
C GLY A 73 -14.47 -4.76 11.70
N SER A 74 -15.31 -5.25 10.78
CA SER A 74 -16.33 -6.24 11.09
C SER A 74 -15.78 -7.64 11.35
N LEU A 75 -14.57 -7.96 10.86
CA LEU A 75 -13.92 -9.25 11.12
C LEU A 75 -13.64 -9.48 12.60
N TRP A 76 -13.50 -8.41 13.40
CA TRP A 76 -13.21 -8.50 14.84
C TRP A 76 -14.44 -8.33 15.72
N LEU A 77 -15.63 -8.15 15.14
CA LEU A 77 -16.85 -8.10 15.93
C LEU A 77 -17.15 -9.50 16.48
N PRO A 78 -17.55 -9.65 17.75
CA PRO A 78 -17.80 -10.94 18.39
C PRO A 78 -19.15 -11.53 17.93
N MET A 79 -19.27 -11.86 16.64
CA MET A 79 -20.49 -12.46 16.05
C MET A 79 -20.39 -13.99 15.94
N GLY A 80 -19.44 -14.61 16.67
CA GLY A 80 -19.20 -16.06 16.69
C GLY A 80 -18.26 -16.59 15.60
N GLN A 81 -17.73 -15.72 14.73
CA GLN A 81 -16.82 -16.07 13.65
C GLN A 81 -15.34 -15.99 14.03
N ILE A 82 -14.99 -15.37 15.16
CA ILE A 82 -13.61 -15.04 15.54
C ILE A 82 -12.76 -16.32 15.65
N ASP A 83 -13.24 -17.35 16.36
CA ASP A 83 -12.49 -18.60 16.55
C ASP A 83 -12.13 -19.25 15.19
N PHE A 84 -13.11 -19.33 14.29
CA PHE A 84 -12.90 -19.84 12.94
C PHE A 84 -11.88 -19.00 12.17
N LEU A 85 -11.97 -17.66 12.26
CA LEU A 85 -11.06 -16.77 11.54
C LEU A 85 -9.63 -16.87 12.11
N VAL A 86 -9.46 -16.88 13.43
CA VAL A 86 -8.15 -17.02 14.08
C VAL A 86 -7.45 -18.32 13.66
N GLU A 87 -8.21 -19.41 13.50
CA GLU A 87 -7.65 -20.70 13.09
C GLU A 87 -7.40 -20.82 11.57
N HIS A 88 -8.16 -20.10 10.74
CA HIS A 88 -8.21 -20.38 9.29
C HIS A 88 -7.94 -19.18 8.39
N TRP A 89 -7.64 -18.00 8.91
CA TRP A 89 -7.39 -16.81 8.10
C TRP A 89 -6.30 -17.01 7.04
N MET A 90 -5.22 -17.73 7.32
CA MET A 90 -4.17 -17.97 6.31
C MET A 90 -4.68 -18.77 5.12
N LYS A 91 -5.56 -19.75 5.36
CA LYS A 91 -6.20 -20.55 4.30
C LYS A 91 -7.10 -19.66 3.45
N LEU A 92 -7.88 -18.79 4.11
CA LEU A 92 -8.71 -17.81 3.40
C LEU A 92 -7.84 -16.91 2.51
N GLY A 93 -6.74 -16.37 3.05
CA GLY A 93 -5.77 -15.58 2.30
C GLY A 93 -5.23 -16.33 1.09
N PHE A 94 -4.80 -17.58 1.27
CA PHE A 94 -4.30 -18.42 0.17
C PHE A 94 -5.35 -18.60 -0.94
N TYR A 95 -6.59 -18.90 -0.58
CA TYR A 95 -7.68 -19.05 -1.56
C TYR A 95 -8.06 -17.74 -2.27
N LEU A 96 -7.67 -16.58 -1.72
CA LEU A 96 -7.86 -15.28 -2.38
C LEU A 96 -6.80 -15.00 -3.46
N ILE A 97 -5.66 -15.70 -3.48
CA ILE A 97 -4.56 -15.43 -4.42
C ILE A 97 -5.01 -15.40 -5.89
N PRO A 98 -5.80 -16.36 -6.42
CA PRO A 98 -6.23 -16.32 -7.81
C PRO A 98 -7.05 -15.06 -8.14
N PHE A 99 -7.92 -14.63 -7.21
CA PHE A 99 -8.73 -13.43 -7.38
C PHE A 99 -7.87 -12.17 -7.31
N LEU A 100 -6.92 -12.10 -6.39
CA LEU A 100 -5.96 -11.00 -6.30
C LEU A 100 -5.09 -10.90 -7.55
N PHE A 101 -4.68 -12.04 -8.11
CA PHE A 101 -3.95 -12.09 -9.37
C PHE A 101 -4.80 -11.57 -10.53
N LEU A 102 -6.05 -12.00 -10.63
CA LEU A 102 -7.00 -11.50 -11.63
C LEU A 102 -7.22 -9.98 -11.51
N ILE A 103 -7.36 -9.47 -10.28
CA ILE A 103 -7.47 -8.04 -10.00
C ILE A 103 -6.20 -7.32 -10.48
N ALA A 104 -5.01 -7.75 -10.02
CA ALA A 104 -3.72 -7.19 -10.40
C ALA A 104 -3.49 -7.18 -11.91
N TRP A 105 -4.06 -8.17 -12.61
CA TRP A 105 -3.95 -8.33 -14.06
C TRP A 105 -4.94 -7.49 -14.88
N LYS A 106 -6.08 -7.09 -14.28
CA LYS A 106 -7.20 -6.42 -14.97
C LYS A 106 -6.88 -4.98 -15.40
N ASP A 107 -6.08 -4.24 -14.63
CA ASP A 107 -5.91 -2.78 -14.79
C ASP A 107 -4.81 -2.34 -15.79
N SER A 108 -4.65 -3.06 -16.90
CA SER A 108 -3.60 -2.80 -17.88
C SER A 108 -4.10 -1.93 -19.05
N SER A 109 -4.47 -0.68 -18.80
CA SER A 109 -4.62 0.30 -19.88
C SER A 109 -3.24 0.72 -20.41
N HIS A 110 -2.89 0.20 -21.59
CA HIS A 110 -1.83 0.66 -22.52
C HIS A 110 -0.34 0.63 -22.11
N LYS A 111 0.05 0.36 -20.86
CA LYS A 111 1.48 0.21 -20.46
C LYS A 111 1.94 -1.25 -20.40
N PRO A 112 3.25 -1.55 -20.63
CA PRO A 112 3.81 -2.87 -20.37
C PRO A 112 3.56 -3.28 -18.91
N ARG A 113 2.87 -4.40 -18.70
CA ARG A 113 2.34 -4.82 -17.38
C ARG A 113 3.39 -4.85 -16.27
N PHE A 114 4.60 -5.32 -16.56
CA PHE A 114 5.71 -5.36 -15.60
C PHE A 114 6.28 -3.99 -15.21
N ARG A 115 5.82 -2.91 -15.82
CA ARG A 115 6.13 -1.52 -15.40
C ARG A 115 4.96 -0.87 -14.64
N SER A 116 3.80 -1.53 -14.57
CA SER A 116 2.65 -1.01 -13.83
C SER A 116 2.87 -1.16 -12.33
N LEU A 117 2.77 -0.05 -11.58
CA LEU A 117 2.76 -0.12 -10.12
C LEU A 117 1.56 -0.89 -9.60
N TYR A 118 0.41 -0.81 -10.27
CA TYR A 118 -0.78 -1.56 -9.87
C TYR A 118 -0.52 -3.07 -9.85
N PHE A 119 0.13 -3.58 -10.90
CA PHE A 119 0.54 -4.99 -10.98
C PHE A 119 1.46 -5.36 -9.81
N TRP A 120 2.50 -4.56 -9.55
CA TRP A 120 3.44 -4.82 -8.46
C TRP A 120 2.81 -4.67 -7.07
N THR A 121 1.84 -3.77 -6.87
CA THR A 121 1.04 -3.70 -5.64
C THR A 121 0.30 -5.00 -5.38
N GLY A 122 -0.30 -5.59 -6.42
CA GLY A 122 -0.90 -6.92 -6.32
C GLY A 122 0.11 -8.01 -5.98
N MET A 123 1.28 -8.00 -6.62
CA MET A 123 2.35 -8.94 -6.34
C MET A 123 2.89 -8.81 -4.90
N LEU A 124 2.95 -7.61 -4.33
CA LEU A 124 3.32 -7.41 -2.93
C LEU A 124 2.37 -8.13 -1.98
N LEU A 125 1.05 -7.97 -2.17
CA LEU A 125 0.05 -8.65 -1.34
C LEU A 125 0.07 -10.17 -1.54
N ILE A 126 0.18 -10.65 -2.78
CA ILE A 126 0.31 -12.09 -3.07
C ILE A 126 1.55 -12.66 -2.40
N SER A 127 2.69 -11.96 -2.50
CA SER A 127 3.94 -12.39 -1.84
C SER A 127 3.74 -12.47 -0.34
N TYR A 128 3.06 -11.49 0.27
CA TYR A 128 2.76 -11.49 1.70
C TYR A 128 1.91 -12.68 2.12
N ILE A 129 0.90 -13.04 1.33
CA ILE A 129 0.09 -14.23 1.63
C ILE A 129 0.96 -15.50 1.61
N PHE A 130 1.89 -15.65 0.67
CA PHE A 130 2.83 -16.78 0.69
C PHE A 130 3.74 -16.79 1.92
N HIS A 131 4.20 -15.62 2.36
CA HIS A 131 5.00 -15.49 3.58
C HIS A 131 4.21 -15.88 4.83
N GLN A 132 2.94 -15.45 4.94
CA GLN A 132 2.06 -15.85 6.03
C GLN A 132 1.80 -17.37 6.07
N ILE A 133 1.87 -18.05 4.92
CA ILE A 133 1.80 -19.52 4.89
C ILE A 133 3.04 -20.12 5.53
N GLU A 134 4.24 -19.64 5.19
CA GLU A 134 5.50 -20.12 5.78
C GLU A 134 5.54 -19.88 7.30
N GLU A 135 5.12 -18.70 7.76
CA GLU A 135 5.17 -18.32 9.17
C GLU A 135 4.12 -19.03 10.03
N HIS A 136 2.88 -19.09 9.53
CA HIS A 136 1.72 -19.39 10.35
C HIS A 136 1.00 -20.68 9.94
N TRP A 137 1.16 -21.18 8.71
CA TRP A 137 0.56 -22.47 8.34
C TRP A 137 1.57 -23.61 8.42
N ILE A 138 2.63 -23.57 7.62
CA ILE A 138 3.64 -24.63 7.56
C ILE A 138 4.98 -24.07 7.09
N ASP A 139 6.01 -24.25 7.91
CA ASP A 139 7.38 -23.83 7.60
C ASP A 139 8.09 -24.83 6.66
N ILE A 140 9.34 -24.56 6.30
CA ILE A 140 10.13 -25.43 5.41
C ILE A 140 10.42 -26.82 6.00
N TYR A 141 10.29 -26.98 7.31
CA TYR A 141 10.52 -28.23 8.02
C TYR A 141 9.23 -29.01 8.31
N GLY A 142 8.07 -28.45 7.93
CA GLY A 142 6.77 -29.04 8.16
C GLY A 142 6.14 -28.69 9.52
N ASN A 143 6.74 -27.79 10.30
CA ASN A 143 6.20 -27.33 11.57
C ASN A 143 5.03 -26.35 11.31
N ARG A 144 3.96 -26.49 12.10
CA ARG A 144 2.82 -25.58 12.03
C ARG A 144 2.99 -24.41 13.00
N TYR A 145 2.60 -23.21 12.59
CA TYR A 145 2.65 -22.00 13.42
C TYR A 145 4.03 -21.70 14.05
N ALA A 146 5.11 -22.08 13.37
CA ALA A 146 6.46 -22.01 13.93
C ALA A 146 6.89 -20.57 14.28
N PHE A 147 6.42 -19.56 13.53
CA PHE A 147 6.75 -18.16 13.81
C PHE A 147 6.33 -17.72 15.21
N SER A 148 5.13 -18.14 15.65
CA SER A 148 4.60 -17.79 16.98
C SER A 148 5.52 -18.29 18.09
N ALA A 149 6.02 -19.52 17.95
CA ALA A 149 6.96 -20.11 18.91
C ALA A 149 8.28 -19.33 18.93
N SER A 150 8.91 -19.14 17.77
CA SER A 150 10.19 -18.41 17.67
C SER A 150 10.11 -16.98 18.18
N MET A 151 9.02 -16.26 17.86
CA MET A 151 8.83 -14.89 18.32
C MET A 151 8.58 -14.83 19.83
N ASN A 152 7.82 -15.77 20.39
CA ASN A 152 7.63 -15.84 21.84
C ASN A 152 8.95 -16.14 22.57
N GLU A 153 9.80 -17.02 22.05
CA GLU A 153 11.13 -17.26 22.63
C GLU A 153 12.00 -16.00 22.62
N LEU A 154 12.01 -15.26 21.50
CA LEU A 154 12.70 -13.97 21.41
C LEU A 154 12.16 -12.95 22.43
N LEU A 155 10.84 -12.80 22.52
CA LEU A 155 10.21 -11.85 23.44
C LEU A 155 10.47 -12.20 24.91
N LYS A 156 10.49 -13.49 25.26
CA LYS A 156 10.88 -13.94 26.60
C LYS A 156 12.32 -13.58 26.92
N GLY A 157 13.24 -13.74 25.97
CA GLY A 157 14.64 -13.33 26.13
C GLY A 157 14.82 -11.81 26.31
N ILE A 158 13.91 -10.99 25.80
CA ILE A 158 13.95 -9.52 25.94
C ILE A 158 13.32 -9.04 27.26
N THR A 159 12.30 -9.76 27.75
CA THR A 159 11.44 -9.31 28.87
C THR A 159 11.66 -10.09 30.16
N ASP A 160 12.47 -11.16 30.14
CA ASP A 160 12.58 -12.17 31.19
C ASP A 160 11.23 -12.78 31.61
N SER A 161 10.25 -12.77 30.70
CA SER A 161 8.92 -13.34 30.93
C SER A 161 8.94 -14.87 30.82
N SER A 162 8.14 -15.56 31.65
CA SER A 162 7.85 -17.00 31.47
C SER A 162 6.77 -17.25 30.42
N ASP A 163 5.92 -16.25 30.20
CA ASP A 163 4.65 -16.40 29.48
C ASP A 163 4.81 -16.12 28.00
N ASN A 164 3.98 -16.76 27.18
CA ASN A 164 3.89 -16.44 25.76
C ASN A 164 3.14 -15.11 25.62
N LEU A 165 3.85 -14.10 25.13
CA LEU A 165 3.38 -12.73 25.00
C LEU A 165 2.59 -12.52 23.69
N LEU A 166 2.91 -13.27 22.64
CA LEU A 166 2.24 -13.18 21.35
C LEU A 166 1.18 -14.28 21.22
N SER A 167 -0.10 -13.88 21.27
CA SER A 167 -1.27 -14.75 21.09
C SER A 167 -1.61 -15.00 19.62
N HIS A 168 -2.40 -16.04 19.34
CA HIS A 168 -2.88 -16.32 17.98
C HIS A 168 -3.86 -15.25 17.50
N GLU A 169 -4.66 -14.71 18.41
CA GLU A 169 -5.57 -13.59 18.20
C GLU A 169 -4.78 -12.33 17.82
N GLY A 170 -3.69 -12.05 18.54
CA GLY A 170 -2.78 -10.94 18.23
C GLY A 170 -2.18 -11.08 16.83
N ILE A 171 -1.69 -12.28 16.47
CA ILE A 171 -1.19 -12.58 15.12
C ILE A 171 -2.26 -12.35 14.06
N PHE A 172 -3.48 -12.84 14.29
CA PHE A 172 -4.61 -12.67 13.37
C PHE A 172 -4.96 -11.19 13.17
N VAL A 173 -5.07 -10.41 14.25
CA VAL A 173 -5.41 -8.98 14.17
C VAL A 173 -4.30 -8.20 13.48
N ILE A 174 -3.04 -8.41 13.87
CA ILE A 174 -1.87 -7.75 13.25
C ILE A 174 -1.87 -8.00 11.74
N ASN A 175 -2.04 -9.24 11.30
CA ASN A 175 -1.98 -9.58 9.89
C ASN A 175 -3.19 -9.08 9.09
N THR A 176 -4.40 -9.21 9.62
CA THR A 176 -5.59 -8.73 8.91
C THR A 176 -5.67 -7.20 8.85
N THR A 177 -5.13 -6.49 9.85
CA THR A 177 -5.01 -5.02 9.84
C THR A 177 -3.84 -4.55 8.98
N LEU A 178 -2.61 -4.74 9.46
CA LEU A 178 -1.44 -4.08 8.91
C LEU A 178 -1.07 -4.60 7.53
N VAL A 179 -1.44 -5.85 7.20
CA VAL A 179 -1.09 -6.43 5.90
C VAL A 179 -2.29 -6.40 4.97
N TRP A 180 -3.41 -7.00 5.36
CA TRP A 180 -4.50 -7.21 4.42
C TRP A 180 -5.29 -5.93 4.15
N LEU A 181 -5.62 -5.14 5.18
CA LEU A 181 -6.28 -3.85 4.98
C LEU A 181 -5.36 -2.86 4.25
N VAL A 182 -4.07 -2.81 4.58
CA VAL A 182 -3.13 -1.91 3.90
C VAL A 182 -2.88 -2.35 2.45
N GLY A 183 -2.66 -3.63 2.20
CA GLY A 183 -2.44 -4.18 0.86
C GLY A 183 -3.68 -4.13 -0.02
N GLY A 184 -4.85 -4.52 0.51
CA GLY A 184 -6.13 -4.40 -0.19
C GLY A 184 -6.50 -2.93 -0.42
N GLY A 185 -6.26 -2.08 0.58
CA GLY A 185 -6.47 -0.64 0.48
C GLY A 185 -5.54 0.00 -0.52
N ALA A 186 -4.29 -0.47 -0.63
CA ALA A 186 -3.38 -0.04 -1.68
C ALA A 186 -3.89 -0.38 -3.07
N LEU A 187 -4.40 -1.60 -3.30
CA LEU A 187 -4.99 -1.98 -4.59
C LEU A 187 -6.19 -1.09 -4.97
N VAL A 188 -7.04 -0.72 -4.01
CA VAL A 188 -8.16 0.21 -4.25
C VAL A 188 -7.65 1.63 -4.48
N ALA A 189 -6.69 2.07 -3.68
CA ALA A 189 -6.23 3.45 -3.65
C ALA A 189 -5.27 3.83 -4.77
N MET A 190 -4.61 2.86 -5.41
CA MET A 190 -3.60 3.08 -6.45
C MET A 190 -4.08 3.96 -7.61
N HIS A 191 -5.39 4.00 -7.87
CA HIS A 191 -5.97 4.86 -8.91
C HIS A 191 -5.94 6.36 -8.57
N TYR A 192 -5.80 6.73 -7.30
CA TYR A 192 -5.82 8.12 -6.85
C TYR A 192 -4.68 8.52 -5.90
N SER A 193 -3.99 7.57 -5.26
CA SER A 193 -2.86 7.80 -4.35
C SER A 193 -1.89 6.63 -4.40
N VAL A 194 -0.60 6.92 -4.63
CA VAL A 194 0.47 5.89 -4.64
C VAL A 194 0.98 5.55 -3.24
N PHE A 195 0.74 6.44 -2.28
CA PHE A 195 1.28 6.33 -0.93
C PHE A 195 0.88 5.03 -0.19
N PRO A 196 -0.38 4.55 -0.22
CA PRO A 196 -0.73 3.22 0.30
C PRO A 196 0.13 2.08 -0.23
N ALA A 197 0.42 2.06 -1.54
CA ALA A 197 1.27 1.01 -2.11
C ALA A 197 2.74 1.15 -1.73
N LEU A 198 3.24 2.38 -1.58
CA LEU A 198 4.58 2.63 -1.01
C LEU A 198 4.67 2.13 0.43
N CYS A 199 3.61 2.28 1.22
CA CYS A 199 3.52 1.75 2.59
C CYS A 199 3.48 0.22 2.60
N MET A 200 2.72 -0.40 1.69
CA MET A 200 2.72 -1.86 1.54
C MET A 200 4.09 -2.40 1.11
N ALA A 201 4.75 -1.73 0.16
CA ALA A 201 6.11 -2.08 -0.27
C ALA A 201 7.12 -1.95 0.88
N ALA A 202 6.97 -0.91 1.71
CA ALA A 202 7.80 -0.70 2.88
C ALA A 202 7.58 -1.79 3.93
N ILE A 203 6.33 -2.18 4.23
CA ILE A 203 6.02 -3.31 5.10
C ILE A 203 6.72 -4.57 4.63
N VAL A 204 6.56 -4.94 3.36
CA VAL A 204 7.20 -6.12 2.77
C VAL A 204 8.72 -6.06 2.90
N LEU A 205 9.33 -4.92 2.58
CA LEU A 205 10.79 -4.76 2.63
C LEU A 205 11.34 -4.81 4.07
N ILE A 206 10.72 -4.09 5.00
CA ILE A 206 11.16 -4.06 6.41
C ILE A 206 11.01 -5.45 7.03
N ASN A 207 9.91 -6.15 6.72
CA ASN A 207 9.73 -7.50 7.22
C ASN A 207 10.79 -8.47 6.65
N ALA A 208 11.10 -8.36 5.35
CA ALA A 208 12.19 -9.15 4.75
C ALA A 208 13.54 -8.92 5.44
N ILE A 209 13.87 -7.65 5.72
CA ILE A 209 15.10 -7.28 6.42
C ILE A 209 15.11 -7.84 7.84
N ALA A 210 13.99 -7.82 8.55
CA ALA A 210 13.88 -8.37 9.90
C ALA A 210 14.15 -9.88 9.94
N HIS A 211 13.49 -10.67 9.09
CA HIS A 211 13.70 -12.12 9.04
C HIS A 211 15.12 -12.51 8.60
N ILE A 212 15.64 -11.85 7.56
CA ILE A 212 17.01 -12.09 7.07
C ILE A 212 18.02 -11.68 8.15
N GLY A 213 17.81 -10.53 8.80
CA GLY A 213 18.67 -10.04 9.87
C GLY A 213 18.71 -10.99 11.06
N LEU A 214 17.55 -11.48 11.51
CA LEU A 214 17.45 -12.48 12.57
C LEU A 214 18.15 -13.77 12.18
N ALA A 215 17.92 -14.28 10.95
CA ALA A 215 18.57 -15.51 10.47
C ALA A 215 20.09 -15.40 10.42
N VAL A 216 20.62 -14.26 9.97
CA VAL A 216 22.06 -13.99 9.93
C VAL A 216 22.64 -13.84 11.34
N ALA A 217 21.91 -13.18 12.24
CA ALA A 217 22.37 -12.98 13.62
C ALA A 217 22.40 -14.29 14.42
N SER A 218 21.39 -15.15 14.27
CA SER A 218 21.32 -16.45 14.95
C SER A 218 22.09 -17.55 14.24
N TRP A 219 22.46 -17.36 12.96
CA TRP A 219 22.95 -18.43 12.07
C TRP A 219 21.96 -19.59 11.91
N GLU A 220 20.67 -19.30 12.08
CA GLU A 220 19.60 -20.29 12.05
C GLU A 220 18.46 -19.84 11.15
N TYR A 221 17.76 -20.80 10.55
CA TYR A 221 16.52 -20.50 9.86
C TYR A 221 15.47 -20.05 10.89
N ASN A 222 14.75 -18.97 10.57
CA ASN A 222 13.50 -18.64 11.24
C ASN A 222 12.34 -18.66 10.23
N PRO A 223 11.12 -19.05 10.66
CA PRO A 223 9.94 -19.06 9.79
C PRO A 223 9.73 -17.70 9.13
N GLY A 224 9.63 -17.69 7.79
CA GLY A 224 9.51 -16.48 6.99
C GLY A 224 10.80 -16.11 6.26
N THR A 225 11.94 -16.70 6.60
CA THR A 225 13.24 -16.41 5.95
C THR A 225 13.25 -16.81 4.49
N LEU A 226 12.66 -17.94 4.11
CA LEU A 226 12.69 -18.42 2.74
C LEU A 226 11.94 -17.47 1.81
N THR A 227 10.69 -17.15 2.14
CA THR A 227 9.86 -16.21 1.38
C THR A 227 10.38 -14.77 1.48
N SER A 228 11.06 -14.39 2.57
CA SER A 228 11.75 -13.10 2.66
C SER A 228 12.81 -12.94 1.57
N ILE A 229 13.64 -13.97 1.37
CA ILE A 229 14.70 -13.99 0.35
C ILE A 229 14.12 -14.16 -1.06
N MET A 230 13.20 -15.10 -1.23
CA MET A 230 12.73 -15.52 -2.56
C MET A 230 11.63 -14.62 -3.13
N LEU A 231 10.83 -13.98 -2.26
CA LEU A 231 9.65 -13.19 -2.67
C LEU A 231 9.74 -11.74 -2.17
N PHE A 232 9.80 -11.49 -0.86
CA PHE A 232 9.65 -10.13 -0.34
C PHE A 232 10.72 -9.19 -0.85
N LEU A 233 12.00 -9.57 -0.70
CA LEU A 233 13.10 -8.72 -1.10
C LEU A 233 13.08 -8.46 -2.63
N PRO A 234 12.99 -9.49 -3.51
CA PRO A 234 12.89 -9.24 -4.95
C PRO A 234 11.68 -8.39 -5.35
N VAL A 235 10.49 -8.70 -4.83
CA VAL A 235 9.24 -8.03 -5.23
C VAL A 235 9.19 -6.59 -4.75
N SER A 236 9.62 -6.31 -3.52
CA SER A 236 9.71 -4.93 -3.01
C SER A 236 10.75 -4.09 -3.75
N LEU A 237 11.93 -4.64 -4.04
CA LEU A 237 12.94 -3.95 -4.84
C LEU A 237 12.47 -3.68 -6.27
N LEU A 238 11.77 -4.63 -6.90
CA LEU A 238 11.18 -4.44 -8.23
C LEU A 238 10.05 -3.40 -8.20
N PHE A 239 9.23 -3.36 -7.15
CA PHE A 239 8.24 -2.30 -6.96
C PHE A 239 8.93 -0.93 -6.90
N TYR A 240 9.92 -0.75 -6.01
CA TYR A 240 10.63 0.52 -5.88
C TYR A 240 11.39 0.93 -7.15
N LYS A 241 12.00 -0.04 -7.85
CA LYS A 241 12.60 0.21 -9.15
C LYS A 241 11.57 0.78 -10.14
N ASN A 242 10.39 0.16 -10.25
CA ASN A 242 9.36 0.64 -11.16
C ASN A 242 8.74 1.98 -10.71
N TYR A 243 8.68 2.23 -9.41
CA TYR A 243 8.31 3.52 -8.85
C TYR A 243 9.28 4.60 -9.34
N PHE A 244 10.58 4.44 -9.12
CA PHE A 244 11.59 5.44 -9.54
C PHE A 244 11.75 5.60 -11.06
N LEU A 245 11.27 4.66 -11.86
CA LEU A 245 11.24 4.82 -13.32
C LEU A 245 10.11 5.73 -13.82
N GLN A 246 9.16 6.10 -12.96
CA GLN A 246 8.08 7.02 -13.29
C GLN A 246 8.53 8.48 -13.13
N LYS A 247 7.93 9.40 -13.90
CA LYS A 247 8.34 10.82 -13.91
C LYS A 247 7.62 11.58 -12.80
N GLY A 248 8.38 12.34 -12.00
CA GLY A 248 7.83 13.18 -10.94
C GLY A 248 7.83 12.54 -9.55
N GLU A 249 8.59 11.47 -9.35
CA GLU A 249 8.67 10.79 -8.06
C GLU A 249 9.25 11.65 -6.96
N LYS A 250 8.72 11.46 -5.77
CA LYS A 250 9.08 12.23 -4.58
C LYS A 250 9.77 11.30 -3.60
N LEU A 251 11.10 11.43 -3.48
CA LEU A 251 11.90 10.74 -2.44
C LEU A 251 11.30 10.89 -1.03
N PHE A 252 10.65 12.03 -0.76
CA PHE A 252 9.91 12.25 0.48
C PHE A 252 8.85 11.17 0.77
N LEU A 253 8.09 10.71 -0.23
CA LEU A 253 7.07 9.69 -0.04
C LEU A 253 7.69 8.31 0.28
N LEU A 254 8.86 8.01 -0.29
CA LEU A 254 9.62 6.81 0.07
C LEU A 254 10.05 6.86 1.55
N TYR A 255 10.68 7.95 1.98
CA TYR A 255 11.13 8.04 3.37
C TYR A 255 9.96 8.03 4.35
N LEU A 256 8.85 8.68 3.99
CA LEU A 256 7.64 8.67 4.79
C LEU A 256 7.04 7.25 4.89
N SER A 257 7.01 6.48 3.80
CA SER A 257 6.48 5.12 3.84
C SER A 257 7.39 4.15 4.61
N LEU A 258 8.71 4.28 4.48
CA LEU A 258 9.68 3.53 5.29
C LEU A 258 9.54 3.87 6.78
N GLY A 259 9.48 5.15 7.12
CA GLY A 259 9.29 5.61 8.50
C GLY A 259 7.98 5.10 9.10
N TRP A 260 6.88 5.15 8.34
CA TRP A 260 5.59 4.60 8.76
C TRP A 260 5.65 3.08 8.95
N SER A 261 6.32 2.34 8.07
CA SER A 261 6.47 0.89 8.20
C SER A 261 7.30 0.50 9.43
N ILE A 262 8.42 1.19 9.69
CA ILE A 262 9.22 0.99 10.90
C ILE A 262 8.37 1.26 12.15
N LEU A 263 7.60 2.36 12.15
CA LEU A 263 6.69 2.67 13.23
C LEU A 263 5.67 1.55 13.47
N CYS A 264 5.10 0.95 12.42
CA CYS A 264 4.18 -0.18 12.56
C CYS A 264 4.85 -1.38 13.26
N HIS A 265 6.06 -1.74 12.86
CA HIS A 265 6.79 -2.86 13.49
C HIS A 265 7.15 -2.56 14.95
N VAL A 266 7.55 -1.32 15.26
CA VAL A 266 7.81 -0.90 16.64
C VAL A 266 6.54 -0.98 17.48
N VAL A 267 5.42 -0.44 16.97
CA VAL A 267 4.13 -0.49 17.66
C VAL A 267 3.67 -1.94 17.86
N MET A 268 3.93 -2.84 16.90
CA MET A 268 3.62 -4.26 17.05
C MET A 268 4.40 -4.88 18.22
N VAL A 269 5.74 -4.76 18.22
CA VAL A 269 6.58 -5.40 19.23
C VAL A 269 6.36 -4.78 20.61
N VAL A 270 6.44 -3.45 20.70
CA VAL A 270 6.30 -2.72 21.97
C VAL A 270 4.87 -2.81 22.48
N GLY A 271 3.87 -2.76 21.60
CA GLY A 271 2.46 -2.90 21.98
C GLY A 271 2.16 -4.27 22.57
N THR A 272 2.67 -5.35 21.95
CA THR A 272 2.54 -6.71 22.50
C THR A 272 3.18 -6.81 23.90
N ILE A 273 4.37 -6.25 24.10
CA ILE A 273 5.02 -6.21 25.43
C ILE A 273 4.18 -5.37 26.42
N ALA A 274 3.69 -4.20 25.99
CA ALA A 274 2.93 -3.29 26.84
C ALA A 274 1.61 -3.89 27.32
N VAL A 275 0.94 -4.68 26.48
CA VAL A 275 -0.29 -5.41 26.84
C VAL A 275 0.03 -6.58 27.78
N HIS A 276 0.92 -7.49 27.37
CA HIS A 276 1.01 -8.81 28.00
C HIS A 276 2.09 -8.90 29.09
N HIS A 277 3.11 -8.05 29.07
CA HIS A 277 4.16 -8.04 30.09
C HIS A 277 3.96 -6.90 31.10
N TRP A 278 3.75 -5.67 30.63
CA TRP A 278 3.60 -4.52 31.52
C TRP A 278 2.16 -4.29 32.00
N GLY A 279 1.16 -4.80 31.27
CA GLY A 279 -0.25 -4.60 31.62
C GLY A 279 -0.68 -3.13 31.63
N VAL A 280 0.01 -2.25 30.88
CA VAL A 280 -0.23 -0.79 30.90
C VAL A 280 -1.34 -0.35 29.96
N ILE A 281 -1.69 -1.19 28.98
CA ILE A 281 -2.77 -0.94 28.02
C ILE A 281 -3.59 -2.22 27.84
N SER A 282 -4.89 -2.08 27.57
CA SER A 282 -5.74 -3.23 27.24
C SER A 282 -5.47 -3.72 25.82
N GLU A 283 -5.66 -5.02 25.60
CA GLU A 283 -5.52 -5.64 24.27
C GLU A 283 -6.45 -4.98 23.24
N SER A 284 -7.69 -4.67 23.61
CA SER A 284 -8.63 -3.98 22.73
C SER A 284 -8.15 -2.59 22.31
N LEU A 285 -7.51 -1.84 23.22
CA LEU A 285 -6.96 -0.52 22.89
C LEU A 285 -5.75 -0.65 21.95
N TYR A 286 -4.89 -1.65 22.18
CA TYR A 286 -3.77 -1.97 21.31
C TYR A 286 -4.25 -2.34 19.89
N PHE A 287 -5.24 -3.23 19.78
CA PHE A 287 -5.82 -3.61 18.49
C PHE A 287 -6.49 -2.45 17.78
N LEU A 288 -7.19 -1.58 18.51
CA LEU A 288 -7.73 -0.34 17.94
C LEU A 288 -6.62 0.59 17.42
N ALA A 289 -5.52 0.72 18.16
CA ALA A 289 -4.38 1.53 17.73
C ALA A 289 -3.74 0.99 16.44
N LEU A 290 -3.56 -0.33 16.33
CA LEU A 290 -3.06 -0.98 15.11
C LEU A 290 -3.99 -0.75 13.91
N PHE A 291 -5.30 -0.87 14.13
CA PHE A 291 -6.28 -0.60 13.09
C PHE A 291 -6.24 0.85 12.62
N LEU A 292 -6.26 1.80 13.54
CA LEU A 292 -6.17 3.22 13.21
C LEU A 292 -4.87 3.55 12.47
N LEU A 293 -3.75 2.97 12.90
CA LEU A 293 -2.45 3.12 12.23
C LEU A 293 -2.48 2.56 10.80
N SER A 294 -3.17 1.45 10.56
CA SER A 294 -3.35 0.81 9.25
C SER A 294 -4.18 1.66 8.28
N ILE A 295 -5.05 2.53 8.79
CA ILE A 295 -5.90 3.41 7.97
C ILE A 295 -5.14 4.67 7.52
N VAL A 296 -4.09 5.10 8.25
CA VAL A 296 -3.35 6.33 7.96
C VAL A 296 -2.91 6.44 6.49
N PRO A 297 -2.31 5.41 5.85
CA PRO A 297 -1.93 5.51 4.45
C PRO A 297 -3.13 5.76 3.52
N LEU A 298 -4.28 5.19 3.83
CA LEU A 298 -5.51 5.29 3.01
C LEU A 298 -6.14 6.68 3.07
N LEU A 299 -5.96 7.39 4.19
CA LEU A 299 -6.43 8.77 4.38
C LEU A 299 -5.43 9.80 3.87
N ALA A 300 -4.15 9.45 3.79
CA ALA A 300 -3.12 10.34 3.28
C ALA A 300 -3.27 10.53 1.76
N SER A 301 -3.66 11.74 1.37
CA SER A 301 -3.72 12.12 -0.04
C SER A 301 -2.30 12.33 -0.58
N SER A 302 -1.97 11.57 -1.62
CA SER A 302 -0.81 11.83 -2.47
C SER A 302 -1.29 11.88 -3.92
N PRO A 303 -0.66 12.69 -4.80
CA PRO A 303 -1.04 12.67 -6.21
C PRO A 303 -0.90 11.24 -6.75
N ALA A 304 -1.93 10.73 -7.41
CA ALA A 304 -1.82 9.50 -8.19
C ALA A 304 -0.66 9.64 -9.18
N VAL A 305 0.13 8.58 -9.38
CA VAL A 305 1.07 8.60 -10.49
C VAL A 305 0.25 8.57 -11.78
N LYS A 306 0.51 9.52 -12.69
CA LYS A 306 -0.15 9.57 -13.99
C LYS A 306 0.07 8.23 -14.72
N SER A 307 -1.01 7.45 -14.83
CA SER A 307 -1.05 6.21 -15.60
C SER A 307 -0.89 6.48 -17.09
#